data_AF-A0A841GPL4-F1
#
_entry.id   AF-A0A841GPL4-F1
#
_cell.length_a   1.000
_cell.length_b   1.000
_cell.length_c   1.000
_cell.angle_alpha   90.00
_cell.angle_beta   90.00
_cell.angle_gamma   90.00
#
_symmetry.space_group_name_H-M   'P 1'
#
loop_
_entity.id
_entity.type
_entity.pdbx_description
1 polymer ?
#
loop_
_entity_poly.entity_id
_entity_poly.type
_entity_poly.pdbx_seq_one_letter_code
_entity_poly.pdbx_strand_id
1 'polypeptide(L)'
;MTRAPGGALGVRWGTDAELAAETLGLAGRPWLAWRGDPAFEVCDDAAVRVGAFGAPARPRVIRWGKRVAGMQLEYPASACDDVRRTVAATWGVDGPAPYRQWLRGQVVHLGTDATGCTLTLSGARWGRAFAADQLRQGLGGLAAGLQP
;
A
#
# COMPACT_ATOMS: atom_id res chain seq x y z
N MET A 1 15.62 -7.66 23.66
CA MET A 1 14.55 -8.16 22.76
C MET A 1 13.93 -6.98 22.03
N THR A 2 14.29 -6.76 20.77
CA THR A 2 13.83 -5.62 19.98
C THR A 2 12.41 -5.90 19.48
N ARG A 3 11.40 -5.22 20.05
CA ARG A 3 10.01 -5.26 19.55
C ARG A 3 10.02 -4.96 18.04
N ALA A 4 9.36 -5.82 17.26
CA ALA A 4 9.04 -5.51 15.87
C ALA A 4 8.07 -4.32 15.85
N PRO A 5 8.25 -3.32 14.96
CA PRO A 5 7.29 -2.23 14.83
C PRO A 5 5.91 -2.80 14.45
N GLY A 6 4.87 -2.33 15.12
CA GLY A 6 3.48 -2.72 14.86
C GLY A 6 3.13 -2.44 13.39
N GLY A 7 2.44 -3.38 12.75
CA GLY A 7 1.98 -3.18 11.38
C GLY A 7 0.66 -2.40 11.33
N ALA A 8 0.28 -2.05 10.11
CA ALA A 8 -0.65 -0.99 9.75
C ALA A 8 -2.13 -1.18 10.12
N LEU A 9 -2.48 -2.27 10.80
CA LEU A 9 -3.84 -2.57 11.27
C LEU A 9 -3.84 -3.02 12.74
N GLY A 10 -2.77 -2.74 13.49
CA GLY A 10 -2.54 -3.31 14.83
C GLY A 10 -2.00 -4.75 14.81
N VAL A 11 -1.69 -5.28 13.62
CA VAL A 11 -1.21 -6.65 13.40
C VAL A 11 0.21 -6.60 12.83
N ARG A 12 1.09 -7.53 13.22
CA ARG A 12 2.50 -7.55 12.75
C ARG A 12 2.54 -7.93 11.27
N TRP A 13 3.61 -7.59 10.55
CA TRP A 13 3.79 -8.08 9.18
C TRP A 13 4.10 -9.59 9.19
N GLY A 14 3.44 -10.38 8.32
CA GLY A 14 3.60 -11.84 8.27
C GLY A 14 2.25 -12.59 8.35
N THR A 15 2.18 -13.65 9.15
CA THR A 15 0.97 -14.46 9.40
C THR A 15 -0.28 -13.63 9.74
N ASP A 16 -0.05 -12.54 10.46
CA ASP A 16 -1.03 -11.53 10.85
C ASP A 16 -1.65 -10.77 9.65
N ALA A 17 -0.90 -10.56 8.56
CA ALA A 17 -1.39 -9.92 7.34
C ALA A 17 -2.20 -10.89 6.46
N GLU A 18 -1.87 -12.19 6.50
CA GLU A 18 -2.64 -13.25 5.85
C GLU A 18 -4.00 -13.42 6.58
N LEU A 19 -3.98 -13.47 7.92
CA LEU A 19 -5.18 -13.53 8.74
C LEU A 19 -6.06 -12.27 8.58
N ALA A 20 -5.46 -11.09 8.43
CA ALA A 20 -6.19 -9.87 8.13
C ALA A 20 -6.84 -9.93 6.74
N ALA A 21 -6.14 -10.40 5.70
CA ALA A 21 -6.71 -10.54 4.36
C ALA A 21 -7.87 -11.56 4.32
N GLU A 22 -7.77 -12.65 5.08
CA GLU A 22 -8.86 -13.62 5.26
C GLU A 22 -10.05 -13.03 6.01
N THR A 23 -9.80 -12.34 7.14
CA THR A 23 -10.84 -11.64 7.92
C THR A 23 -11.58 -10.60 7.08
N LEU A 24 -10.88 -9.97 6.13
CA LEU A 24 -11.45 -8.99 5.20
C LEU A 24 -12.26 -9.62 4.05
N GLY A 25 -12.37 -10.96 3.99
CA GLY A 25 -13.13 -11.66 2.96
C GLY A 25 -12.49 -11.63 1.57
N LEU A 26 -11.22 -11.23 1.47
CA LEU A 26 -10.51 -11.07 0.20
C LEU A 26 -9.91 -12.39 -0.32
N ALA A 27 -9.86 -13.44 0.50
CA ALA A 27 -9.25 -14.72 0.15
C ALA A 27 -10.01 -15.52 -0.93
N GLY A 28 -11.32 -15.33 -1.07
CA GLY A 28 -12.18 -16.06 -2.02
C GLY A 28 -12.32 -15.41 -3.41
N ARG A 29 -11.60 -14.32 -3.67
CA ARG A 29 -11.76 -13.48 -4.87
C ARG A 29 -10.72 -13.79 -5.96
N PRO A 30 -10.99 -13.45 -7.24
CA PRO A 30 -10.03 -13.65 -8.30
C PRO A 30 -8.80 -12.77 -8.07
N TRP A 31 -7.63 -13.39 -8.24
CA TRP A 31 -6.34 -12.74 -8.17
C TRP A 31 -5.87 -12.45 -9.58
N LEU A 32 -5.53 -11.19 -9.85
CA LEU A 32 -5.06 -10.73 -11.15
C LEU A 32 -3.57 -10.45 -11.08
N ALA A 33 -2.83 -10.69 -12.16
CA ALA A 33 -1.42 -10.31 -12.22
C ALA A 33 -1.28 -8.80 -11.94
N TRP A 34 -0.37 -8.45 -11.03
CA TRP A 34 -0.09 -7.05 -10.71
C TRP A 34 0.74 -6.43 -11.83
N ARG A 35 0.31 -5.28 -12.34
CA ARG A 35 0.91 -4.61 -13.51
C ARG A 35 2.41 -4.35 -13.37
N GLY A 36 2.86 -4.06 -12.15
CA GLY A 36 4.26 -3.73 -11.91
C GLY A 36 5.20 -4.93 -12.06
N ASP A 37 4.74 -6.15 -11.78
CA ASP A 37 5.53 -7.38 -11.90
C ASP A 37 4.57 -8.60 -11.85
N PRO A 38 4.54 -9.44 -12.91
CA PRO A 38 3.62 -10.59 -12.99
C PRO A 38 3.90 -11.69 -11.98
N ALA A 39 5.02 -11.65 -11.25
CA ALA A 39 5.27 -12.53 -10.12
C ALA A 39 4.33 -12.24 -8.94
N PHE A 40 3.74 -11.05 -8.89
CA PHE A 40 2.77 -10.67 -7.87
C PHE A 40 1.36 -10.67 -8.44
N GLU A 41 0.40 -10.92 -7.56
CA GLU A 41 -1.00 -10.83 -7.89
C GLU A 41 -1.69 -9.85 -6.95
N VAL A 42 -2.72 -9.19 -7.44
CA VAL A 42 -3.55 -8.25 -6.70
C VAL A 42 -4.98 -8.75 -6.66
N CYS A 43 -5.58 -8.67 -5.47
CA CYS A 43 -7.01 -8.76 -5.27
C CYS A 43 -7.54 -7.35 -5.01
N ASP A 44 -8.45 -6.89 -5.86
CA ASP A 44 -9.08 -5.58 -5.77
C ASP A 44 -10.60 -5.76 -5.93
N ASP A 45 -11.34 -5.49 -4.85
CA ASP A 45 -12.81 -5.54 -4.85
C ASP A 45 -13.34 -4.13 -4.54
N ALA A 46 -13.91 -3.49 -5.57
CA ALA A 46 -14.45 -2.15 -5.48
C ALA A 46 -15.62 -2.02 -4.50
N ALA A 47 -16.29 -3.13 -4.14
CA ALA A 47 -17.40 -3.12 -3.17
C ALA A 47 -16.91 -3.20 -1.72
N VAL A 48 -15.69 -3.69 -1.47
CA VAL A 48 -15.16 -3.83 -0.10
C VAL A 48 -14.72 -2.47 0.44
N ARG A 49 -15.13 -2.17 1.67
CA ARG A 49 -14.69 -0.99 2.42
C ARG A 49 -14.25 -1.41 3.81
N VAL A 50 -13.15 -0.82 4.27
CA VAL A 50 -12.57 -1.07 5.58
C VAL A 50 -12.33 0.26 6.30
N GLY A 51 -12.55 0.32 7.61
CA GLY A 51 -12.14 1.47 8.41
C GLY A 51 -10.66 1.35 8.77
N ALA A 52 -9.82 2.30 8.33
CA ALA A 52 -8.40 2.32 8.65
C ALA A 52 -7.88 3.77 8.67
N PHE A 53 -7.00 4.10 9.63
CA PHE A 53 -6.42 5.44 9.75
C PHE A 53 -7.47 6.56 9.85
N GLY A 54 -8.58 6.29 10.56
CA GLY A 54 -9.63 7.27 10.81
C GLY A 54 -10.63 7.48 9.67
N ALA A 55 -10.49 6.77 8.54
CA ALA A 55 -11.37 6.93 7.38
C ALA A 55 -11.74 5.59 6.72
N PRO A 56 -12.87 5.51 5.99
CA PRO A 56 -13.15 4.39 5.10
C PRO A 56 -12.17 4.33 3.93
N ALA A 57 -11.65 3.13 3.66
CA ALA A 57 -10.71 2.86 2.58
C ALA A 57 -11.19 1.70 1.72
N ARG A 58 -10.81 1.72 0.44
CA ARG A 58 -10.87 0.53 -0.42
C ARG A 58 -9.57 -0.26 -0.27
N PRO A 59 -9.60 -1.51 0.21
CA PRO A 59 -8.40 -2.33 0.31
C PRO A 59 -8.05 -2.98 -1.01
N ARG A 60 -6.76 -3.05 -1.30
CA ARG A 60 -6.17 -3.90 -2.34
C ARG A 60 -5.07 -4.72 -1.72
N VAL A 61 -5.16 -6.04 -1.85
CA VAL A 61 -4.16 -6.95 -1.25
C VAL A 61 -3.27 -7.48 -2.34
N ILE A 62 -1.97 -7.50 -2.06
CA ILE A 62 -0.95 -8.00 -2.97
C ILE A 62 -0.37 -9.27 -2.39
N ARG A 63 -0.27 -10.31 -3.21
CA ARG A 63 0.36 -11.58 -2.84
C ARG A 63 1.50 -11.97 -3.77
N TRP A 64 2.35 -12.86 -3.29
CA TRP A 64 3.38 -13.55 -4.05
C TRP A 64 3.21 -15.06 -3.81
N GLY A 65 2.74 -15.78 -4.82
CA GLY A 65 2.24 -17.13 -4.64
C GLY A 65 1.07 -17.15 -3.65
N LYS A 66 1.18 -17.94 -2.57
CA LYS A 66 0.12 -18.04 -1.54
C LYS A 66 0.26 -17.03 -0.39
N ARG A 67 1.28 -16.18 -0.39
CA ARG A 67 1.62 -15.32 0.75
C ARG A 67 1.28 -13.87 0.47
N VAL A 68 0.67 -13.19 1.44
CA VAL A 68 0.46 -11.74 1.37
C VAL A 68 1.82 -11.03 1.40
N ALA A 69 2.06 -10.21 0.37
CA ALA A 69 3.29 -9.45 0.17
C ALA A 69 3.11 -7.95 0.45
N GLY A 70 1.87 -7.46 0.48
CA GLY A 70 1.53 -6.11 0.92
C GLY A 70 0.07 -5.75 0.74
N MET A 71 -0.24 -4.49 0.98
CA MET A 71 -1.58 -3.93 0.89
C MET A 71 -1.51 -2.47 0.42
N GLN A 72 -2.53 -2.05 -0.31
CA GLN A 72 -2.84 -0.65 -0.57
C GLN A 72 -4.21 -0.32 0.00
N LEU A 73 -4.32 0.86 0.60
CA LEU A 73 -5.56 1.43 1.10
C LEU A 73 -5.81 2.72 0.33
N GLU A 74 -6.88 2.75 -0.45
CA GLU A 74 -7.26 3.91 -1.24
C GLU A 74 -8.36 4.69 -0.54
N TYR A 75 -8.15 6.00 -0.44
CA TYR A 75 -9.02 6.93 0.26
C TYR A 75 -9.50 8.04 -0.69
N PRO A 76 -10.71 8.57 -0.50
CA PRO A 76 -11.16 9.75 -1.22
C PRO A 76 -10.33 10.98 -0.84
N ALA A 77 -10.23 11.96 -1.75
CA ALA A 77 -9.48 13.20 -1.53
C ALA A 77 -9.83 13.92 -0.21
N SER A 78 -11.10 13.91 0.18
CA SER A 78 -11.58 14.54 1.42
C SER A 78 -11.00 13.95 2.70
N ALA A 79 -10.50 12.71 2.67
CA ALA A 79 -9.92 12.03 3.83
C ALA A 79 -8.39 12.17 3.91
N CYS A 80 -7.74 12.70 2.88
CA CYS A 80 -6.29 12.56 2.73
C CYS A 80 -5.47 13.32 3.75
N ASP A 81 -5.92 14.49 4.22
CA ASP A 81 -5.23 15.22 5.28
C ASP A 81 -5.29 14.50 6.62
N ASP A 82 -6.43 13.89 6.96
CA ASP A 82 -6.60 13.13 8.20
C ASP A 82 -5.78 11.85 8.18
N VAL A 83 -5.82 11.12 7.05
CA VAL A 83 -5.00 9.93 6.83
C VAL A 83 -3.52 10.30 6.92
N ARG A 84 -3.09 11.37 6.25
CA ARG A 84 -1.69 11.85 6.31
C ARG A 84 -1.25 12.11 7.75
N ARG A 85 -2.02 12.87 8.53
CA ARG A 85 -1.71 13.16 9.94
C ARG A 85 -1.61 11.88 10.78
N THR A 86 -2.55 10.96 10.58
CA THR A 86 -2.61 9.72 11.35
C THR A 86 -1.44 8.79 11.02
N VAL A 87 -1.10 8.64 9.73
CA VAL A 87 0.03 7.82 9.28
C VAL A 87 1.37 8.47 9.71
N ALA A 88 1.50 9.79 9.62
CA ALA A 88 2.65 10.53 10.13
C ALA A 88 2.90 10.23 11.62
N ALA A 89 1.86 10.36 12.45
CA ALA A 89 1.94 10.05 13.88
C ALA A 89 2.26 8.57 14.16
N THR A 90 1.72 7.64 13.36
CA THR A 90 1.89 6.20 13.54
C THR A 90 3.32 5.75 13.25
N TRP A 91 3.96 6.32 12.22
CA TRP A 91 5.30 5.89 11.75
C TRP A 91 6.42 6.90 12.05
N GLY A 92 6.10 8.03 12.70
CA GLY A 92 7.07 9.07 13.02
C GLY A 92 7.68 9.70 11.77
N VAL A 93 6.85 9.93 10.75
CA VAL A 93 7.28 10.59 9.50
C VAL A 93 6.73 12.00 9.46
N ASP A 94 7.62 12.98 9.57
CA ASP A 94 7.29 14.39 9.39
C ASP A 94 7.68 14.81 7.97
N GLY A 95 6.69 15.03 7.11
CA GLY A 95 6.92 15.48 5.74
C GLY A 95 5.63 15.80 4.95
N PRO A 96 5.71 16.64 3.90
CA PRO A 96 4.59 16.81 2.98
C PRO A 96 4.28 15.49 2.26
N ALA A 97 3.00 15.27 1.92
CA ALA A 97 2.66 14.22 0.96
C ALA A 97 3.12 14.63 -0.45
N PRO A 98 3.52 13.67 -1.31
CA PRO A 98 3.70 12.24 -1.04
C PRO A 98 5.04 11.92 -0.33
N TYR A 99 5.07 10.87 0.50
CA TYR A 99 6.30 10.40 1.18
C TYR A 99 6.53 8.90 1.06
N ARG A 100 7.77 8.46 1.25
CA ARG A 100 8.19 7.05 1.26
C ARG A 100 9.20 6.81 2.38
N GLN A 101 8.95 5.82 3.23
CA GLN A 101 9.89 5.39 4.28
C GLN A 101 10.16 3.89 4.16
N TRP A 102 11.44 3.52 4.32
CA TRP A 102 11.86 2.13 4.39
C TRP A 102 12.12 1.72 5.85
N LEU A 103 11.44 0.66 6.31
CA LEU A 103 11.57 0.13 7.66
C LEU A 103 11.91 -1.35 7.58
N ARG A 104 13.17 -1.71 7.87
CA ARG A 104 13.65 -3.12 7.83
C ARG A 104 13.30 -3.82 6.51
N GLY A 105 13.47 -3.11 5.40
CA GLY A 105 13.16 -3.58 4.06
C GLY A 105 11.70 -3.42 3.63
N GLN A 106 10.79 -3.04 4.52
CA GLN A 106 9.37 -2.77 4.21
C GLN A 106 9.20 -1.34 3.71
N VAL A 107 8.20 -1.07 2.88
CA VAL A 107 7.84 0.30 2.47
C VAL A 107 6.53 0.72 3.10
N VAL A 108 6.53 1.91 3.69
CA VAL A 108 5.33 2.72 3.93
C VAL A 108 5.38 3.91 2.98
N HIS A 109 4.37 4.06 2.13
CA HIS A 109 4.31 5.13 1.15
C HIS A 109 2.90 5.68 1.06
N LEU A 110 2.74 6.99 1.18
CA LEU A 110 1.48 7.67 0.90
C LEU A 110 1.64 8.43 -0.42
N GLY A 111 0.92 7.97 -1.44
CA GLY A 111 0.77 8.67 -2.72
C GLY A 111 -0.51 9.48 -2.74
N THR A 112 -0.52 10.59 -3.46
CA THR A 112 -1.68 11.47 -3.65
C THR A 112 -1.86 11.77 -5.13
N ASP A 113 -3.10 11.77 -5.60
CA ASP A 113 -3.49 12.22 -6.95
C ASP A 113 -4.77 13.06 -6.87
N ALA A 114 -5.31 13.45 -8.04
CA ALA A 114 -6.52 14.26 -8.11
C ALA A 114 -7.79 13.57 -7.58
N THR A 115 -7.79 12.24 -7.49
CA THR A 115 -8.93 11.42 -7.07
C THR A 115 -8.87 11.03 -5.60
N GLY A 116 -7.68 11.03 -5.01
CA GLY A 116 -7.50 10.81 -3.59
C GLY A 116 -6.07 10.46 -3.20
N CYS A 117 -5.93 9.56 -2.24
CA CYS A 117 -4.63 9.12 -1.77
C CYS A 117 -4.60 7.62 -1.53
N THR A 118 -3.43 7.05 -1.75
CA THR A 118 -3.19 5.62 -1.60
C THR A 118 -2.07 5.40 -0.59
N LEU A 119 -2.41 4.80 0.54
CA LEU A 119 -1.43 4.30 1.50
C LEU A 119 -0.97 2.90 1.07
N THR A 120 0.28 2.80 0.65
CA THR A 120 0.95 1.55 0.29
C THR A 120 1.82 1.06 1.43
N LEU A 121 1.65 -0.22 1.75
CA LEU A 121 2.27 -0.88 2.88
C LEU A 121 2.79 -2.22 2.38
N SER A 122 4.11 -2.41 2.32
CA SER A 122 4.71 -3.55 1.63
C SER A 122 5.77 -4.27 2.43
N GLY A 123 5.78 -5.60 2.32
CA GLY A 123 6.90 -6.42 2.73
C GLY A 123 8.11 -6.25 1.80
N ALA A 124 9.28 -6.74 2.22
CA ALA A 124 10.54 -6.46 1.53
C ALA A 124 10.63 -6.90 0.07
N ARG A 125 9.94 -7.99 -0.29
CA ARG A 125 9.94 -8.49 -1.66
C ARG A 125 9.13 -7.59 -2.58
N TRP A 126 7.87 -7.32 -2.23
CA TRP A 126 7.00 -6.47 -3.03
C TRP A 126 7.41 -5.00 -2.98
N GLY A 127 7.92 -4.50 -1.85
CA GLY A 127 8.39 -3.12 -1.73
C GLY A 127 9.45 -2.73 -2.75
N ARG A 128 10.36 -3.66 -3.09
CA ARG A 128 11.35 -3.45 -4.18
C ARG A 128 10.68 -3.36 -5.55
N ALA A 129 9.76 -4.27 -5.85
CA ALA A 129 9.02 -4.28 -7.11
C ALA A 129 8.14 -3.02 -7.26
N PHE A 130 7.47 -2.61 -6.18
CA PHE A 130 6.72 -1.36 -6.07
C PHE A 130 7.60 -0.13 -6.30
N ALA A 131 8.76 -0.06 -5.65
CA ALA A 131 9.67 1.06 -5.85
C ALA A 131 10.18 1.15 -7.31
N ALA A 132 10.47 0.01 -7.94
CA ALA A 132 10.87 -0.06 -9.34
C ALA A 132 9.74 0.34 -10.30
N ASP A 133 8.49 -0.03 -9.99
CA ASP A 133 7.31 0.39 -10.75
C ASP A 133 7.09 1.91 -10.66
N GLN A 134 7.14 2.49 -9.47
CA GLN A 134 7.02 3.95 -9.27
C GLN A 134 8.11 4.73 -10.05
N LEU A 135 9.34 4.21 -10.09
CA LEU A 135 10.43 4.82 -10.88
C LEU A 135 10.14 4.76 -12.37
N ARG A 136 9.66 3.62 -12.89
CA ARG A 136 9.27 3.48 -14.30
C ARG A 136 8.14 4.42 -14.67
N GLN A 137 7.13 4.57 -13.82
CA GLN A 137 6.02 5.49 -14.07
C GLN A 137 6.49 6.95 -14.09
N GLY A 138 7.33 7.35 -13.12
CA GLY A 138 7.90 8.70 -13.09
C GLY A 138 8.77 9.02 -14.31
N LEU A 139 9.63 8.10 -14.73
CA LEU A 139 10.46 8.25 -15.92
C LEU A 139 9.61 8.23 -17.22
N GLY A 140 8.58 7.39 -17.28
CA GLY A 140 7.65 7.34 -18.42
C GLY A 140 6.84 8.63 -18.57
N GLY A 141 6.42 9.24 -17.46
CA GLY A 141 5.76 10.55 -17.45
C GLY A 141 6.67 11.69 -17.92
N LEU A 142 7.95 11.67 -17.50
CA LEU A 142 8.96 12.62 -17.99
C LEU A 142 9.21 12.45 -19.49
N ALA A 143 9.36 11.21 -19.98
CA ALA A 143 9.57 10.94 -21.39
C ALA A 143 8.37 11.38 -22.26
N ALA A 144 7.14 11.16 -21.80
CA ALA A 144 5.93 11.63 -22.48
C ALA A 144 5.81 13.16 -22.49
N GLY A 145 6.24 13.84 -21.42
CA GLY A 145 6.27 15.31 -21.34
C GLY A 145 7.41 15.97 -22.13
N LEU A 146 8.38 15.18 -22.61
CA LEU A 146 9.50 15.63 -23.44
C LEU A 146 9.31 15.32 -24.94
N GLN A 147 8.17 14.73 -25.33
CA GLN A 147 7.82 14.61 -26.74
C GLN A 147 7.37 15.98 -27.27
N PRO A 148 7.98 16.51 -28.35
CA PRO A 148 7.73 17.85 -28.86
C PRO A 148 6.34 18.04 -29.46
#